data_AF-A0A059AE46-F1
#
_entry.id   AF-A0A059AE46-F1
#
_cell.length_a   1.000
_cell.length_b   1.000
_cell.length_c   1.000
_cell.angle_alpha   90.00
_cell.angle_beta   90.00
_cell.angle_gamma   90.00
#
_symmetry.space_group_name_H-M   'P 1'
#
loop_
_entity.id
_entity.type
_entity.pdbx_description
1 polymer ?
#
loop_
_entity_poly.entity_id
_entity_poly.type
_entity_poly.pdbx_seq_one_letter_code
_entity_poly.pdbx_strand_id
1 'polypeptide(L)'
;MGAGFLENGGSLNVETKTKIQTAEQHKHFLRMLEKSLARELDLEKQLSETKQIDEDMKLRLQSAEHEAFCLEEEVFDAWKRLFEADNSAEVLLGISRDLLGRFQVTQFNTNGLIQREAEVRSKLEDTTKQLKAKESALLELEVSRKELSDSLSAEVDGLRACLKEVQDKLNLAKSENSILQDKVSSLERQVEESETAKGSEDGSQEETNVAVHRTLETDILIEDLKHKLSEAESRVENAETNYKSLEVTNKELNEELVFIKGNCLTAEKAEALERQLKESDILLQRAIASADASEEKQAMFYAAIKDMENIIEDLKLKVAKAESRADSAEEKCIILSESNAELNDELIFLRGRMQGLEGSLHHAEESKLATAKNIGIRTKVIANLVMQLAIERERLHKQLTSLAIENKILVVKLQQTSKGSTVPRNHGGQEDPAFEVDAGSLNYKHVLFAGLIALIASAAYMFLQQNSPS
;
A
#
# COMPACT_ATOMS: atom_id res chain seq x y z
N MET A 1 138.93 36.01 -4.22
CA MET A 1 139.16 34.94 -5.21
C MET A 1 138.08 33.87 -5.01
N GLY A 2 137.79 33.00 -5.97
CA GLY A 2 136.66 32.06 -5.87
C GLY A 2 136.83 30.77 -6.70
N ALA A 3 135.70 30.12 -7.01
CA ALA A 3 135.51 28.83 -7.72
C ALA A 3 135.61 27.55 -6.85
N GLY A 4 134.88 26.49 -7.28
CA GLY A 4 134.70 25.20 -6.59
C GLY A 4 133.52 25.20 -5.60
N PHE A 5 132.25 24.92 -5.95
CA PHE A 5 131.64 24.02 -6.94
C PHE A 5 131.67 22.53 -6.55
N LEU A 6 130.60 22.05 -5.88
CA LEU A 6 129.89 20.79 -6.16
C LEU A 6 128.66 20.57 -5.23
N GLU A 7 127.82 19.61 -5.63
CA GLU A 7 126.86 18.83 -4.79
C GLU A 7 125.74 19.56 -4.00
N ASN A 8 124.66 19.95 -4.68
CA ASN A 8 123.33 20.11 -4.06
C ASN A 8 122.20 19.68 -5.02
N GLY A 9 122.01 18.36 -5.17
CA GLY A 9 120.98 17.78 -6.06
C GLY A 9 120.00 16.79 -5.38
N GLY A 10 120.23 16.41 -4.12
CA GLY A 10 119.45 15.36 -3.45
C GLY A 10 118.30 15.84 -2.54
N SER A 11 118.40 17.05 -1.99
CA SER A 11 117.54 17.56 -0.90
C SER A 11 116.13 17.93 -1.35
N LEU A 12 116.01 18.76 -2.40
CA LEU A 12 114.74 19.29 -2.93
C LEU A 12 113.73 18.21 -3.36
N ASN A 13 114.23 17.03 -3.78
CA ASN A 13 113.39 15.90 -4.19
C ASN A 13 112.61 15.28 -3.01
N VAL A 14 113.13 15.35 -1.78
CA VAL A 14 112.44 14.77 -0.61
C VAL A 14 111.36 15.72 -0.11
N GLU A 15 111.66 17.01 0.03
CA GLU A 15 110.72 18.01 0.56
C GLU A 15 109.55 18.31 -0.40
N THR A 16 109.79 18.31 -1.71
CA THR A 16 108.70 18.42 -2.68
C THR A 16 107.82 17.17 -2.67
N LYS A 17 108.41 15.98 -2.56
CA LYS A 17 107.68 14.71 -2.50
C LYS A 17 106.82 14.57 -1.23
N THR A 18 107.29 14.99 -0.06
CA THR A 18 106.46 15.00 1.15
C THR A 18 105.32 16.01 1.04
N LYS A 19 105.57 17.21 0.51
CA LYS A 19 104.52 18.22 0.28
C LYS A 19 103.46 17.73 -0.71
N ILE A 20 103.84 17.04 -1.79
CA ILE A 20 102.91 16.40 -2.74
C ILE A 20 102.09 15.32 -2.03
N GLN A 21 102.73 14.42 -1.29
CA GLN A 21 102.06 13.32 -0.59
C GLN A 21 101.07 13.82 0.47
N THR A 22 101.39 14.90 1.18
CA THR A 22 100.46 15.60 2.09
C THR A 22 99.29 16.26 1.33
N ALA A 23 99.53 16.87 0.17
CA ALA A 23 98.46 17.44 -0.66
C ALA A 23 97.50 16.35 -1.20
N GLU A 24 98.02 15.19 -1.58
CA GLU A 24 97.22 14.03 -1.99
C GLU A 24 96.37 13.48 -0.84
N GLN A 25 96.89 13.43 0.39
CA GLN A 25 96.12 13.07 1.58
C GLN A 25 94.97 14.05 1.85
N HIS A 26 95.20 15.37 1.76
CA HIS A 26 94.13 16.37 1.90
C HIS A 26 93.08 16.22 0.79
N LYS A 27 93.49 15.96 -0.46
CA LYS A 27 92.59 15.71 -1.59
C LYS A 27 91.79 14.41 -1.43
N HIS A 28 92.34 13.39 -0.79
CA HIS A 28 91.62 12.18 -0.42
C HIS A 28 90.59 12.46 0.68
N PHE A 29 90.96 13.21 1.72
CA PHE A 29 90.05 13.58 2.80
C PHE A 29 88.87 14.43 2.31
N LEU A 30 89.12 15.43 1.46
CA LEU A 30 88.06 16.23 0.82
C LEU A 30 87.09 15.35 0.02
N ARG A 31 87.58 14.41 -0.79
CA ARG A 31 86.74 13.42 -1.50
C ARG A 31 85.92 12.52 -0.58
N MET A 32 86.40 12.24 0.63
CA MET A 32 85.65 11.47 1.62
C MET A 32 84.56 12.32 2.29
N LEU A 33 84.81 13.62 2.53
CA LEU A 33 83.80 14.57 2.98
C LEU A 33 82.73 14.83 1.91
N GLU A 34 83.11 15.08 0.66
CA GLU A 34 82.22 15.21 -0.50
C GLU A 34 81.25 14.01 -0.60
N LYS A 35 81.80 12.79 -0.48
CA LYS A 35 81.01 11.54 -0.45
C LYS A 35 80.20 11.35 0.83
N SER A 36 80.56 11.99 1.95
CA SER A 36 79.77 11.94 3.18
C SER A 36 78.55 12.85 3.04
N LEU A 37 78.79 14.12 2.71
CA LEU A 37 77.76 15.13 2.49
C LEU A 37 76.76 14.72 1.40
N ALA A 38 77.21 14.14 0.30
CA ALA A 38 76.32 13.64 -0.75
C ALA A 38 75.40 12.50 -0.30
N ARG A 39 75.80 11.68 0.69
CA ARG A 39 74.94 10.64 1.29
C ARG A 39 74.06 11.21 2.40
N GLU A 40 74.54 12.20 3.13
CA GLU A 40 73.79 12.90 4.17
C GLU A 40 72.60 13.66 3.57
N LEU A 41 72.80 14.36 2.45
CA LEU A 41 71.73 15.03 1.68
C LEU A 41 70.74 14.03 1.04
N ASP A 42 71.20 12.87 0.58
CA ASP A 42 70.31 11.80 0.05
C ASP A 42 69.46 11.18 1.18
N LEU A 43 70.04 10.96 2.37
CA LEU A 43 69.31 10.51 3.56
C LEU A 43 68.33 11.57 4.08
N GLU A 44 68.68 12.86 4.06
CA GLU A 44 67.78 13.95 4.44
C GLU A 44 66.60 14.07 3.47
N LYS A 45 66.84 13.89 2.16
CA LYS A 45 65.80 13.78 1.14
C LYS A 45 64.88 12.57 1.38
N GLN A 46 65.45 11.38 1.59
CA GLN A 46 64.65 10.17 1.89
C GLN A 46 63.84 10.32 3.18
N LEU A 47 64.39 11.00 4.20
CA LEU A 47 63.68 11.31 5.44
C LEU A 47 62.52 12.30 5.23
N SER A 48 62.66 13.29 4.35
CA SER A 48 61.56 14.22 4.03
C SER A 48 60.46 13.53 3.21
N GLU A 49 60.83 12.70 2.22
CA GLU A 49 59.90 11.88 1.45
C GLU A 49 59.13 10.89 2.36
N THR A 50 59.82 10.25 3.31
CA THR A 50 59.20 9.32 4.28
C THR A 50 58.20 10.05 5.20
N LYS A 51 58.53 11.25 5.69
CA LYS A 51 57.60 12.06 6.50
C LYS A 51 56.36 12.50 5.73
N GLN A 52 56.51 12.82 4.44
CA GLN A 52 55.36 13.17 3.60
C GLN A 52 54.42 11.96 3.38
N ILE A 53 54.98 10.76 3.23
CA ILE A 53 54.21 9.52 3.12
C ILE A 53 53.51 9.18 4.44
N ASP A 54 54.16 9.40 5.59
CA ASP A 54 53.58 9.15 6.92
C ASP A 54 52.34 10.02 7.19
N GLU A 55 52.41 11.32 6.87
CA GLU A 55 51.26 12.23 7.00
C GLU A 55 50.15 11.94 5.96
N ASP A 56 50.46 11.48 4.74
CA ASP A 56 49.43 10.97 3.78
C ASP A 56 48.70 9.74 4.33
N MET A 57 49.45 8.74 4.82
CA MET A 57 48.86 7.53 5.39
C MET A 57 48.00 7.84 6.62
N LYS A 58 48.41 8.80 7.45
CA LYS A 58 47.67 9.26 8.64
C LYS A 58 46.37 9.99 8.28
N LEU A 59 46.37 10.87 7.28
CA LEU A 59 45.14 11.50 6.78
C LEU A 59 44.19 10.47 6.16
N ARG A 60 44.72 9.50 5.42
CA ARG A 60 43.92 8.42 4.81
C ARG A 60 43.37 7.45 5.84
N LEU A 61 44.12 7.15 6.91
CA LEU A 61 43.63 6.37 8.04
C LEU A 61 42.46 7.08 8.72
N GLN A 62 42.59 8.37 9.03
CA GLN A 62 41.51 9.17 9.63
C GLN A 62 40.25 9.23 8.74
N SER A 63 40.43 9.32 7.42
CA SER A 63 39.31 9.24 6.46
C SER A 63 38.62 7.87 6.48
N ALA A 64 39.39 6.78 6.51
CA ALA A 64 38.86 5.41 6.55
C ALA A 64 38.22 5.06 7.90
N GLU A 65 38.74 5.57 9.03
CA GLU A 65 38.14 5.47 10.35
C GLU A 65 36.78 6.19 10.40
N HIS A 66 36.67 7.37 9.78
CA HIS A 66 35.41 8.09 9.69
C HIS A 66 34.39 7.40 8.77
N GLU A 67 34.83 6.90 7.60
CA GLU A 67 34.00 6.12 6.67
C GLU A 67 33.46 4.85 7.35
N ALA A 68 34.32 4.10 8.06
CA ALA A 68 33.93 2.93 8.83
C ALA A 68 32.88 3.25 9.91
N PHE A 69 33.06 4.36 10.66
CA PHE A 69 32.09 4.80 11.66
C PHE A 69 30.70 5.10 11.05
N CYS A 70 30.66 5.80 9.92
CA CYS A 70 29.40 6.08 9.22
C CYS A 70 28.72 4.78 8.73
N LEU A 71 29.50 3.84 8.20
CA LEU A 71 28.99 2.53 7.78
C LEU A 71 28.49 1.67 8.96
N GLU A 72 29.11 1.77 10.14
CA GLU A 72 28.60 1.10 11.35
C GLU A 72 27.23 1.65 11.79
N GLU A 73 27.00 2.97 11.69
CA GLU A 73 25.68 3.57 11.97
C GLU A 73 24.62 3.14 10.95
N GLU A 74 24.93 3.18 9.65
CA GLU A 74 24.02 2.69 8.60
C GLU A 74 23.68 1.21 8.74
N VAL A 75 24.66 0.37 9.07
CA VAL A 75 24.47 -1.06 9.32
C VAL A 75 23.59 -1.29 10.55
N PHE A 76 23.80 -0.56 11.65
CA PHE A 76 22.95 -0.66 12.84
C PHE A 76 21.49 -0.30 12.53
N ASP A 77 21.26 0.79 11.80
CA ASP A 77 19.90 1.23 11.46
C ASP A 77 19.25 0.28 10.43
N ALA A 78 20.03 -0.36 9.55
CA ALA A 78 19.55 -1.45 8.68
C ALA A 78 19.14 -2.70 9.47
N TRP A 79 19.95 -3.15 10.45
CA TRP A 79 19.60 -4.28 11.34
C TRP A 79 18.33 -4.01 12.14
N LYS A 80 18.16 -2.79 12.63
CA LYS A 80 16.94 -2.36 13.34
C LYS A 80 15.71 -2.44 12.44
N ARG A 81 15.78 -1.90 11.21
CA ARG A 81 14.68 -1.97 10.23
C ARG A 81 14.35 -3.42 9.85
N LEU A 82 15.34 -4.30 9.74
CA LEU A 82 15.14 -5.73 9.49
C LEU A 82 14.39 -6.41 10.65
N PHE A 83 14.78 -6.16 11.91
CA PHE A 83 14.09 -6.68 13.08
C PHE A 83 12.64 -6.15 13.21
N GLU A 84 12.42 -4.87 12.92
CA GLU A 84 11.07 -4.28 12.86
C GLU A 84 10.21 -4.93 11.76
N ALA A 85 10.80 -5.29 10.61
CA ALA A 85 10.14 -6.00 9.52
C ALA A 85 9.82 -7.46 9.86
N ASP A 86 10.76 -8.22 10.43
CA ASP A 86 10.56 -9.62 10.83
C ASP A 86 9.46 -9.75 11.89
N ASN A 87 9.45 -8.87 12.90
CA ASN A 87 8.39 -8.82 13.90
C ASN A 87 7.02 -8.47 13.27
N SER A 88 7.00 -7.55 12.30
CA SER A 88 5.77 -7.23 11.55
C SER A 88 5.28 -8.40 10.71
N ALA A 89 6.20 -9.20 10.14
CA ALA A 89 5.87 -10.38 9.36
C ALA A 89 5.27 -11.51 10.22
N GLU A 90 5.79 -11.78 11.42
CA GLU A 90 5.19 -12.80 12.31
C GLU A 90 3.81 -12.35 12.85
N VAL A 91 3.60 -11.05 13.10
CA VAL A 91 2.27 -10.52 13.45
C VAL A 91 1.27 -10.73 12.30
N LEU A 92 1.65 -10.41 11.06
CA LEU A 92 0.81 -10.68 9.87
C LEU A 92 0.59 -12.18 9.64
N LEU A 93 1.57 -13.02 9.94
CA LEU A 93 1.45 -14.48 9.88
C LEU A 93 0.49 -15.01 10.95
N GLY A 94 0.52 -14.46 12.16
CA GLY A 94 -0.46 -14.73 13.22
C GLY A 94 -1.89 -14.38 12.80
N ILE A 95 -2.09 -13.18 12.23
CA ILE A 95 -3.39 -12.72 11.71
C ILE A 95 -3.88 -13.63 10.58
N SER A 96 -3.00 -14.03 9.63
CA SER A 96 -3.41 -14.91 8.53
C SER A 96 -3.79 -16.32 8.99
N ARG A 97 -3.13 -16.86 10.03
CA ARG A 97 -3.49 -18.14 10.67
C ARG A 97 -4.87 -18.08 11.34
N ASP A 98 -5.19 -17.01 12.07
CA ASP A 98 -6.52 -16.79 12.68
C ASP A 98 -7.61 -16.63 11.61
N LEU A 99 -7.38 -15.79 10.59
CA LEU A 99 -8.32 -15.62 9.48
C LEU A 99 -8.59 -16.94 8.73
N LEU A 100 -7.56 -17.77 8.51
CA LEU A 100 -7.71 -19.09 7.92
C LEU A 100 -8.54 -20.03 8.80
N GLY A 101 -8.31 -20.04 10.11
CA GLY A 101 -9.12 -20.80 11.07
C GLY A 101 -10.59 -20.38 11.07
N ARG A 102 -10.85 -19.06 11.09
CA ARG A 102 -12.21 -18.50 10.98
C ARG A 102 -12.88 -18.88 9.65
N PHE A 103 -12.13 -18.83 8.54
CA PHE A 103 -12.63 -19.24 7.21
C PHE A 103 -13.00 -20.73 7.16
N GLN A 104 -12.19 -21.61 7.77
CA GLN A 104 -12.52 -23.04 7.85
C GLN A 104 -13.80 -23.29 8.68
N VAL A 105 -13.98 -22.56 9.79
CA VAL A 105 -15.21 -22.64 10.60
C VAL A 105 -16.44 -22.10 9.85
N THR A 106 -16.33 -20.98 9.14
CA THR A 106 -17.46 -20.47 8.34
C THR A 106 -17.78 -21.39 7.16
N GLN A 107 -16.78 -21.95 6.48
CA GLN A 107 -16.96 -22.94 5.41
C GLN A 107 -17.64 -24.23 5.91
N PHE A 108 -17.28 -24.72 7.10
CA PHE A 108 -17.97 -25.85 7.72
C PHE A 108 -19.44 -25.51 8.04
N ASN A 109 -19.68 -24.34 8.61
CA ASN A 109 -21.02 -23.88 8.97
C ASN A 109 -21.92 -23.65 7.74
N THR A 110 -21.40 -23.10 6.64
CA THR A 110 -22.16 -22.95 5.39
C THR A 110 -22.49 -24.30 4.76
N ASN A 111 -21.56 -25.26 4.75
CA ASN A 111 -21.83 -26.63 4.29
C ASN A 111 -22.94 -27.29 5.11
N GLY A 112 -22.92 -27.15 6.44
CA GLY A 112 -23.98 -27.65 7.32
C GLY A 112 -25.34 -26.93 7.15
N LEU A 113 -25.32 -25.65 6.78
CA LEU A 113 -26.53 -24.90 6.41
C LEU A 113 -27.11 -25.38 5.06
N ILE A 114 -26.28 -25.57 4.04
CA ILE A 114 -26.68 -26.08 2.72
C ILE A 114 -27.31 -27.48 2.85
N GLN A 115 -26.73 -28.36 3.67
CA GLN A 115 -27.29 -29.70 3.92
C GLN A 115 -28.66 -29.62 4.60
N ARG A 116 -28.83 -28.72 5.59
CA ARG A 116 -30.12 -28.51 6.27
C ARG A 116 -31.16 -27.86 5.37
N GLU A 117 -30.75 -26.94 4.48
CA GLU A 117 -31.63 -26.35 3.48
C GLU A 117 -32.15 -27.42 2.51
N ALA A 118 -31.27 -28.30 2.02
CA ALA A 118 -31.66 -29.42 1.16
C ALA A 118 -32.65 -30.37 1.85
N GLU A 119 -32.43 -30.70 3.12
CA GLU A 119 -33.36 -31.51 3.92
C GLU A 119 -34.74 -30.86 4.07
N VAL A 120 -34.78 -29.55 4.39
CA VAL A 120 -36.03 -28.78 4.52
C VAL A 120 -36.72 -28.64 3.16
N ARG A 121 -35.97 -28.43 2.07
CA ARG A 121 -36.51 -28.34 0.71
C ARG A 121 -37.16 -29.65 0.27
N SER A 122 -36.56 -30.81 0.59
CA SER A 122 -37.18 -32.12 0.34
C SER A 122 -38.52 -32.26 1.10
N LYS A 123 -38.54 -31.94 2.40
CA LYS A 123 -39.77 -31.99 3.22
C LYS A 123 -40.85 -31.03 2.71
N LEU A 124 -40.46 -29.85 2.21
CA LEU A 124 -41.38 -28.90 1.59
C LEU A 124 -41.95 -29.44 0.28
N GLU A 125 -41.13 -30.10 -0.55
CA GLU A 125 -41.59 -30.73 -1.79
C GLU A 125 -42.59 -31.85 -1.51
N ASP A 126 -42.33 -32.70 -0.51
CA ASP A 126 -43.20 -33.82 -0.14
C ASP A 126 -44.52 -33.37 0.50
N THR A 127 -44.49 -32.36 1.37
CA THR A 127 -45.73 -31.72 1.88
C THR A 127 -46.50 -31.03 0.77
N THR A 128 -45.84 -30.44 -0.24
CA THR A 128 -46.49 -29.87 -1.43
C THR A 128 -47.16 -30.95 -2.29
N LYS A 129 -46.54 -32.14 -2.45
CA LYS A 129 -47.17 -33.29 -3.13
C LYS A 129 -48.43 -33.76 -2.37
N GLN A 130 -48.33 -33.87 -1.05
CA GLN A 130 -49.47 -34.25 -0.20
C GLN A 130 -50.61 -33.21 -0.23
N LEU A 131 -50.29 -31.91 -0.27
CA LEU A 131 -51.28 -30.84 -0.37
C LEU A 131 -52.06 -30.94 -1.69
N LYS A 132 -51.37 -31.10 -2.83
CA LYS A 132 -52.00 -31.29 -4.14
C LYS A 132 -52.91 -32.53 -4.18
N ALA A 133 -52.48 -33.64 -3.59
CA ALA A 133 -53.31 -34.84 -3.50
C ALA A 133 -54.60 -34.62 -2.67
N LYS A 134 -54.52 -33.85 -1.56
CA LYS A 134 -55.69 -33.46 -0.77
C LYS A 134 -56.58 -32.45 -1.50
N GLU A 135 -56.00 -31.54 -2.27
CA GLU A 135 -56.72 -30.57 -3.10
C GLU A 135 -57.54 -31.28 -4.20
N SER A 136 -56.96 -32.26 -4.90
CA SER A 136 -57.70 -33.11 -5.84
C SER A 136 -58.85 -33.87 -5.17
N ALA A 137 -58.61 -34.51 -4.02
CA ALA A 137 -59.66 -35.22 -3.28
C ALA A 137 -60.77 -34.29 -2.74
N LEU A 138 -60.44 -33.03 -2.42
CA LEU A 138 -61.42 -32.03 -2.03
C LEU A 138 -62.30 -31.61 -3.22
N LEU A 139 -61.72 -31.44 -4.42
CA LEU A 139 -62.48 -31.17 -5.65
C LEU A 139 -63.42 -32.32 -6.01
N GLU A 140 -62.99 -33.58 -5.87
CA GLU A 140 -63.86 -34.75 -6.06
C GLU A 140 -65.03 -34.75 -5.05
N LEU A 141 -64.75 -34.50 -3.76
CA LEU A 141 -65.80 -34.39 -2.74
C LEU A 141 -66.75 -33.20 -3.00
N GLU A 142 -66.27 -32.09 -3.55
CA GLU A 142 -67.10 -30.93 -3.87
C GLU A 142 -68.01 -31.17 -5.09
N VAL A 143 -67.55 -31.97 -6.06
CA VAL A 143 -68.40 -32.50 -7.15
C VAL A 143 -69.48 -33.42 -6.59
N SER A 144 -69.12 -34.45 -5.81
CA SER A 144 -70.13 -35.38 -5.25
C SER A 144 -71.08 -34.72 -4.25
N ARG A 145 -70.63 -33.70 -3.50
CA ARG A 145 -71.51 -32.87 -2.67
C ARG A 145 -72.55 -32.12 -3.52
N LYS A 146 -72.15 -31.63 -4.70
CA LYS A 146 -73.07 -30.97 -5.63
C LYS A 146 -74.06 -31.97 -6.23
N GLU A 147 -73.59 -33.12 -6.71
CA GLU A 147 -74.45 -34.19 -7.25
C GLU A 147 -75.51 -34.64 -6.23
N LEU A 148 -75.13 -34.82 -4.96
CA LEU A 148 -76.05 -35.09 -3.86
C LEU A 148 -77.04 -33.95 -3.59
N SER A 149 -76.59 -32.69 -3.67
CA SER A 149 -77.45 -31.51 -3.51
C SER A 149 -78.48 -31.39 -4.63
N ASP A 150 -78.06 -31.61 -5.88
CA ASP A 150 -78.93 -31.57 -7.06
C ASP A 150 -79.95 -32.72 -7.01
N SER A 151 -79.52 -33.93 -6.59
CA SER A 151 -80.40 -35.08 -6.36
C SER A 151 -81.42 -34.84 -5.24
N LEU A 152 -81.00 -34.25 -4.11
CA LEU A 152 -81.89 -33.93 -3.00
C LEU A 152 -82.91 -32.84 -3.38
N SER A 153 -82.51 -31.85 -4.19
CA SER A 153 -83.44 -30.85 -4.72
C SER A 153 -84.52 -31.52 -5.59
N ALA A 154 -84.13 -32.44 -6.48
CA ALA A 154 -85.07 -33.17 -7.32
C ALA A 154 -86.05 -34.04 -6.50
N GLU A 155 -85.59 -34.68 -5.42
CA GLU A 155 -86.47 -35.42 -4.50
C GLU A 155 -87.42 -34.49 -3.75
N VAL A 156 -86.93 -33.35 -3.23
CA VAL A 156 -87.77 -32.35 -2.54
C VAL A 156 -88.81 -31.73 -3.48
N ASP A 157 -88.46 -31.46 -4.74
CA ASP A 157 -89.39 -30.96 -5.75
C ASP A 157 -90.43 -32.03 -6.16
N GLY A 158 -90.03 -33.30 -6.23
CA GLY A 158 -90.93 -34.44 -6.43
C GLY A 158 -91.93 -34.60 -5.28
N LEU A 159 -91.45 -34.58 -4.03
CA LEU A 159 -92.29 -34.60 -2.83
C LEU A 159 -93.22 -33.39 -2.75
N ARG A 160 -92.76 -32.20 -3.16
CA ARG A 160 -93.59 -30.99 -3.26
C ARG A 160 -94.70 -31.15 -4.31
N ALA A 161 -94.43 -31.81 -5.43
CA ALA A 161 -95.43 -32.12 -6.45
C ALA A 161 -96.49 -33.12 -5.92
N CYS A 162 -96.06 -34.21 -5.28
CA CYS A 162 -96.98 -35.18 -4.66
C CYS A 162 -97.81 -34.56 -3.52
N LEU A 163 -97.21 -33.72 -2.67
CA LEU A 163 -97.93 -32.99 -1.63
C LEU A 163 -98.99 -32.07 -2.23
N LYS A 164 -98.66 -31.37 -3.34
CA LYS A 164 -99.63 -30.56 -4.06
C LYS A 164 -100.77 -31.40 -4.65
N GLU A 165 -100.48 -32.54 -5.26
CA GLU A 165 -101.49 -33.46 -5.79
C GLU A 165 -102.44 -33.96 -4.68
N VAL A 166 -101.90 -34.29 -3.49
CA VAL A 166 -102.70 -34.67 -2.31
C VAL A 166 -103.52 -33.49 -1.79
N GLN A 167 -102.98 -32.28 -1.76
CA GLN A 167 -103.70 -31.07 -1.37
C GLN A 167 -104.83 -30.72 -2.35
N ASP A 168 -104.60 -30.86 -3.66
CA ASP A 168 -105.62 -30.62 -4.69
C ASP A 168 -106.74 -31.68 -4.63
N LYS A 169 -106.40 -32.95 -4.35
CA LYS A 169 -107.39 -34.01 -4.03
C LYS A 169 -108.17 -33.74 -2.75
N LEU A 170 -107.51 -33.24 -1.69
CA LEU A 170 -108.17 -32.86 -0.44
C LEU A 170 -109.11 -31.66 -0.63
N ASN A 171 -108.72 -30.69 -1.46
CA ASN A 171 -109.55 -29.56 -1.85
C ASN A 171 -110.80 -30.03 -2.62
N LEU A 172 -110.64 -30.99 -3.55
CA LEU A 172 -111.75 -31.60 -4.28
C LEU A 172 -112.70 -32.33 -3.33
N ALA A 173 -112.20 -33.24 -2.50
CA ALA A 173 -113.01 -33.98 -1.52
C ALA A 173 -113.71 -33.04 -0.51
N LYS A 174 -113.09 -31.92 -0.14
CA LYS A 174 -113.72 -30.87 0.68
C LYS A 174 -114.87 -30.18 -0.05
N SER A 175 -114.77 -29.96 -1.36
CA SER A 175 -115.87 -29.43 -2.17
C SER A 175 -117.03 -30.43 -2.34
N GLU A 176 -116.74 -31.72 -2.51
CA GLU A 176 -117.74 -32.80 -2.51
C GLU A 176 -118.46 -32.88 -1.16
N ASN A 177 -117.72 -32.75 -0.05
CA ASN A 177 -118.31 -32.74 1.29
C ASN A 177 -119.18 -31.48 1.55
N SER A 178 -118.84 -30.33 0.94
CA SER A 178 -119.72 -29.15 0.96
C SER A 178 -121.07 -29.44 0.29
N ILE A 179 -121.07 -30.12 -0.87
CA ILE A 179 -122.30 -30.51 -1.58
C ILE A 179 -123.14 -31.52 -0.76
N LEU A 180 -122.49 -32.36 0.06
CA LEU A 180 -123.18 -33.22 1.03
C LEU A 180 -123.73 -32.42 2.22
N GLN A 181 -123.00 -31.43 2.73
CA GLN A 181 -123.44 -30.54 3.81
C GLN A 181 -124.62 -29.64 3.40
N ASP A 182 -124.65 -29.17 2.15
CA ASP A 182 -125.80 -28.45 1.58
C ASP A 182 -127.04 -29.37 1.47
N LYS A 183 -126.84 -30.66 1.16
CA LYS A 183 -127.91 -31.67 1.19
C LYS A 183 -128.42 -31.94 2.60
N VAL A 184 -127.55 -32.02 3.61
CA VAL A 184 -127.96 -32.15 5.02
C VAL A 184 -128.74 -30.92 5.47
N SER A 185 -128.25 -29.72 5.16
CA SER A 185 -128.92 -28.44 5.46
C SER A 185 -130.31 -28.32 4.81
N SER A 186 -130.53 -29.01 3.67
CA SER A 186 -131.82 -29.11 2.98
C SER A 186 -132.80 -30.10 3.64
N LEU A 187 -132.29 -31.04 4.45
CA LEU A 187 -133.08 -32.04 5.18
C LEU A 187 -133.41 -31.59 6.61
N GLU A 188 -132.47 -30.94 7.31
CA GLU A 188 -132.71 -30.35 8.64
C GLU A 188 -133.84 -29.31 8.61
N ARG A 189 -133.99 -28.60 7.47
CA ARG A 189 -135.01 -27.56 7.27
C ARG A 189 -136.44 -28.08 7.03
N GLN A 190 -136.74 -29.32 7.43
CA GLN A 190 -138.10 -29.91 7.38
C GLN A 190 -138.68 -30.28 8.77
N VAL A 191 -137.97 -30.04 9.88
CA VAL A 191 -138.25 -30.78 11.14
C VAL A 191 -138.75 -29.95 12.34
N GLU A 192 -138.54 -28.63 12.42
CA GLU A 192 -138.90 -27.84 13.62
C GLU A 192 -139.89 -26.68 13.39
N GLU A 193 -141.05 -26.74 14.05
CA GLU A 193 -142.02 -25.65 14.31
C GLU A 193 -142.38 -25.64 15.82
N SER A 194 -142.90 -24.51 16.37
CA SER A 194 -143.36 -24.29 17.78
C SER A 194 -142.27 -24.13 18.89
N GLU A 195 -142.39 -23.37 20.01
CA GLU A 195 -143.35 -22.33 20.46
C GLU A 195 -142.85 -21.52 21.73
N THR A 196 -143.05 -20.17 21.79
CA THR A 196 -143.30 -19.27 22.98
C THR A 196 -142.29 -19.11 24.18
N ALA A 197 -142.39 -18.15 25.17
CA ALA A 197 -142.72 -16.69 25.23
C ALA A 197 -142.56 -16.00 26.66
N LYS A 198 -142.25 -14.67 26.75
CA LYS A 198 -142.44 -13.66 27.89
C LYS A 198 -141.68 -13.84 29.25
N GLY A 199 -141.60 -12.90 30.23
CA GLY A 199 -141.97 -11.44 30.40
C GLY A 199 -143.08 -11.12 31.45
N SER A 200 -143.13 -10.01 32.25
CA SER A 200 -142.19 -8.88 32.59
C SER A 200 -142.77 -7.88 33.69
N GLU A 201 -141.97 -6.88 34.18
CA GLU A 201 -142.28 -5.63 35.01
C GLU A 201 -142.97 -5.70 36.45
N ASP A 202 -143.07 -4.67 37.35
CA ASP A 202 -142.19 -3.54 37.87
C ASP A 202 -142.84 -2.71 39.08
N GLY A 203 -142.07 -1.90 39.88
CA GLY A 203 -142.48 -0.80 40.83
C GLY A 203 -142.97 -1.14 42.29
N SER A 204 -143.29 -0.23 43.25
CA SER A 204 -142.82 1.13 43.69
C SER A 204 -143.48 1.60 45.05
N GLN A 205 -142.92 2.61 45.77
CA GLN A 205 -143.57 3.57 46.76
C GLN A 205 -144.26 3.05 48.09
N GLU A 206 -144.58 3.81 49.16
CA GLU A 206 -144.15 5.13 49.74
C GLU A 206 -144.74 5.38 51.19
N GLU A 207 -144.19 6.37 51.93
CA GLU A 207 -144.71 7.14 53.11
C GLU A 207 -145.15 6.48 54.46
N THR A 208 -144.64 7.03 55.58
CA THR A 208 -145.44 7.62 56.69
C THR A 208 -144.56 8.43 57.65
N ASN A 209 -145.15 9.30 58.49
CA ASN A 209 -144.44 10.42 59.15
C ASN A 209 -144.80 10.59 60.66
N VAL A 210 -144.23 11.60 61.32
CA VAL A 210 -144.57 12.10 62.69
C VAL A 210 -143.97 11.35 63.90
N ALA A 211 -142.64 11.17 63.91
CA ALA A 211 -141.82 11.18 65.14
C ALA A 211 -140.85 12.39 65.19
N VAL A 212 -141.03 13.31 64.24
CA VAL A 212 -139.95 14.08 63.58
C VAL A 212 -139.13 14.98 64.52
N HIS A 213 -139.75 15.63 65.52
CA HIS A 213 -139.07 16.74 66.20
C HIS A 213 -138.08 16.36 67.30
N ARG A 214 -137.85 15.06 67.54
CA ARG A 214 -136.70 14.56 68.31
C ARG A 214 -135.81 13.61 67.49
N THR A 215 -136.33 13.00 66.42
CA THR A 215 -135.47 12.31 65.47
C THR A 215 -134.58 13.32 64.75
N LEU A 216 -135.09 14.48 64.30
CA LEU A 216 -134.31 15.41 63.46
C LEU A 216 -132.96 15.85 64.09
N GLU A 217 -132.88 16.02 65.41
CA GLU A 217 -131.60 16.30 66.10
C GLU A 217 -130.65 15.09 66.09
N THR A 218 -131.16 13.88 66.31
CA THR A 218 -130.37 12.65 66.17
C THR A 218 -130.05 12.34 64.70
N ASP A 219 -130.93 12.70 63.76
CA ASP A 219 -130.81 12.42 62.33
C ASP A 219 -129.77 13.36 61.69
N ILE A 220 -129.75 14.65 62.06
CA ILE A 220 -128.67 15.58 61.69
C ILE A 220 -127.32 15.08 62.24
N LEU A 221 -127.30 14.57 63.47
CA LEU A 221 -126.08 14.05 64.09
C LEU A 221 -125.65 12.68 63.51
N ILE A 222 -126.61 11.84 63.09
CA ILE A 222 -126.37 10.60 62.34
C ILE A 222 -125.89 10.89 60.92
N GLU A 223 -126.40 11.92 60.24
CA GLU A 223 -125.96 12.28 58.88
C GLU A 223 -124.59 12.98 58.89
N ASP A 224 -124.28 13.79 59.92
CA ASP A 224 -122.93 14.29 60.19
C ASP A 224 -121.95 13.16 60.54
N LEU A 225 -122.38 12.17 61.35
CA LEU A 225 -121.59 10.98 61.63
C LEU A 225 -121.42 10.08 60.39
N LYS A 226 -122.42 9.94 59.51
CA LYS A 226 -122.30 9.25 58.22
C LYS A 226 -121.36 9.98 57.27
N HIS A 227 -121.45 11.30 57.17
CA HIS A 227 -120.54 12.09 56.35
C HIS A 227 -119.09 11.89 56.84
N LYS A 228 -118.87 11.93 58.16
CA LYS A 228 -117.57 11.64 58.77
C LYS A 228 -117.16 10.17 58.63
N LEU A 229 -118.12 9.24 58.60
CA LEU A 229 -117.87 7.82 58.31
C LEU A 229 -117.37 7.66 56.87
N SER A 230 -118.09 8.18 55.86
CA SER A 230 -117.65 8.11 54.46
C SER A 230 -116.39 8.93 54.18
N GLU A 231 -116.13 10.03 54.90
CA GLU A 231 -114.84 10.74 54.84
C GLU A 231 -113.70 9.91 55.45
N ALA A 232 -113.95 9.17 56.54
CA ALA A 232 -112.99 8.25 57.13
C ALA A 232 -112.79 6.99 56.27
N GLU A 233 -113.86 6.46 55.66
CA GLU A 233 -113.89 5.26 54.84
C GLU A 233 -113.17 5.50 53.50
N SER A 234 -113.46 6.62 52.82
CA SER A 234 -112.68 7.06 51.64
C SER A 234 -111.22 7.43 51.98
N ARG A 235 -110.94 7.92 53.21
CA ARG A 235 -109.56 8.06 53.70
C ARG A 235 -108.86 6.71 53.91
N VAL A 236 -109.57 5.70 54.41
CA VAL A 236 -109.04 4.33 54.59
C VAL A 236 -108.82 3.66 53.24
N GLU A 237 -109.76 3.75 52.31
CA GLU A 237 -109.65 3.20 50.95
C GLU A 237 -108.52 3.88 50.15
N ASN A 238 -108.39 5.20 50.27
CA ASN A 238 -107.24 5.94 49.73
C ASN A 238 -105.92 5.52 50.42
N ALA A 239 -105.90 5.30 51.73
CA ALA A 239 -104.71 4.79 52.42
C ALA A 239 -104.36 3.36 51.98
N GLU A 240 -105.35 2.49 51.74
CA GLU A 240 -105.16 1.10 51.32
C GLU A 240 -104.67 1.00 49.86
N THR A 241 -105.21 1.83 48.96
CA THR A 241 -104.72 1.94 47.57
C THR A 241 -103.31 2.52 47.51
N ASN A 242 -102.99 3.53 48.32
CA ASN A 242 -101.61 4.01 48.47
C ASN A 242 -100.68 2.95 49.08
N TYR A 243 -101.14 2.12 50.03
CA TYR A 243 -100.34 1.03 50.59
C TYR A 243 -100.04 -0.04 49.53
N LYS A 244 -101.04 -0.45 48.75
CA LYS A 244 -100.86 -1.40 47.62
C LYS A 244 -99.89 -0.86 46.56
N SER A 245 -99.99 0.43 46.24
CA SER A 245 -99.03 1.13 45.36
C SER A 245 -97.60 1.13 45.93
N LEU A 246 -97.46 1.39 47.24
CA LEU A 246 -96.17 1.38 47.94
C LEU A 246 -95.57 -0.03 48.06
N GLU A 247 -96.41 -1.07 48.15
CA GLU A 247 -95.98 -2.47 48.19
C GLU A 247 -95.46 -2.94 46.81
N VAL A 248 -96.16 -2.58 45.72
CA VAL A 248 -95.71 -2.82 44.34
C VAL A 248 -94.39 -2.10 44.07
N THR A 249 -94.31 -0.80 44.36
CA THR A 249 -93.09 -0.01 44.09
C THR A 249 -91.90 -0.41 44.98
N ASN A 250 -92.12 -0.82 46.24
CA ASN A 250 -91.05 -1.44 47.05
C ASN A 250 -90.52 -2.74 46.41
N LYS A 251 -91.42 -3.56 45.85
CA LYS A 251 -91.04 -4.82 45.20
C LYS A 251 -90.23 -4.55 43.93
N GLU A 252 -90.69 -3.62 43.08
CA GLU A 252 -89.98 -3.18 41.87
C GLU A 252 -88.58 -2.62 42.21
N LEU A 253 -88.50 -1.70 43.17
CA LEU A 253 -87.22 -1.15 43.65
C LEU A 253 -86.28 -2.23 44.21
N ASN A 254 -86.81 -3.25 44.90
CA ASN A 254 -86.01 -4.35 45.42
C ASN A 254 -85.52 -5.29 44.29
N GLU A 255 -86.32 -5.53 43.26
CA GLU A 255 -85.91 -6.28 42.07
C GLU A 255 -84.84 -5.52 41.26
N GLU A 256 -84.96 -4.20 41.10
CA GLU A 256 -83.89 -3.35 40.56
C GLU A 256 -82.62 -3.38 41.42
N LEU A 257 -82.74 -3.34 42.76
CA LEU A 257 -81.60 -3.41 43.68
C LEU A 257 -80.84 -4.74 43.54
N VAL A 258 -81.55 -5.86 43.36
CA VAL A 258 -80.95 -7.17 43.09
C VAL A 258 -80.26 -7.17 41.72
N PHE A 259 -80.87 -6.62 40.67
CA PHE A 259 -80.27 -6.53 39.34
C PHE A 259 -79.01 -5.66 39.31
N ILE A 260 -79.06 -4.47 39.93
CA ILE A 260 -77.91 -3.56 40.06
C ILE A 260 -76.80 -4.21 40.89
N LYS A 261 -77.13 -4.94 41.95
CA LYS A 261 -76.15 -5.66 42.78
C LYS A 261 -75.51 -6.85 42.06
N GLY A 262 -76.23 -7.51 41.14
CA GLY A 262 -75.70 -8.53 40.24
C GLY A 262 -74.78 -7.96 39.14
N ASN A 263 -75.10 -6.77 38.62
CA ASN A 263 -74.30 -6.06 37.61
C ASN A 263 -73.17 -5.19 38.19
N CYS A 264 -73.09 -5.05 39.52
CA CYS A 264 -72.02 -4.34 40.20
C CYS A 264 -70.66 -5.03 39.97
N LEU A 265 -69.56 -4.35 40.34
CA LEU A 265 -68.21 -4.93 40.25
C LEU A 265 -68.09 -6.13 41.20
N THR A 266 -68.30 -7.33 40.69
CA THR A 266 -68.04 -8.58 41.41
C THR A 266 -66.55 -8.69 41.75
N ALA A 267 -66.23 -9.35 42.87
CA ALA A 267 -64.84 -9.52 43.31
C ALA A 267 -63.97 -10.18 42.23
N GLU A 268 -64.51 -11.16 41.50
CA GLU A 268 -63.86 -11.81 40.36
C GLU A 268 -63.44 -10.82 39.26
N LYS A 269 -64.28 -9.81 38.98
CA LYS A 269 -64.03 -8.79 37.94
C LYS A 269 -62.99 -7.77 38.41
N ALA A 270 -62.95 -7.47 39.71
CA ALA A 270 -61.88 -6.68 40.31
C ALA A 270 -60.54 -7.43 40.29
N GLU A 271 -60.50 -8.70 40.73
CA GLU A 271 -59.29 -9.53 40.64
C GLU A 271 -58.82 -9.74 39.19
N ALA A 272 -59.73 -9.87 38.22
CA ALA A 272 -59.36 -10.02 36.82
C ALA A 272 -58.63 -8.78 36.30
N LEU A 273 -59.10 -7.58 36.66
CA LEU A 273 -58.43 -6.32 36.34
C LEU A 273 -57.10 -6.18 37.11
N GLU A 274 -57.02 -6.59 38.37
CA GLU A 274 -55.77 -6.57 39.14
C GLU A 274 -54.73 -7.54 38.56
N ARG A 275 -55.16 -8.72 38.08
CA ARG A 275 -54.30 -9.68 37.37
C ARG A 275 -53.84 -9.12 36.02
N GLN A 276 -54.72 -8.48 35.25
CA GLN A 276 -54.33 -7.81 34.00
C GLN A 276 -53.36 -6.63 34.23
N LEU A 277 -53.53 -5.86 35.30
CA LEU A 277 -52.61 -4.78 35.66
C LEU A 277 -51.21 -5.33 35.97
N LYS A 278 -51.11 -6.39 36.79
CA LYS A 278 -49.84 -7.05 37.12
C LYS A 278 -49.16 -7.68 35.90
N GLU A 279 -49.92 -8.32 35.01
CA GLU A 279 -49.40 -8.84 33.73
C GLU A 279 -48.86 -7.69 32.85
N SER A 280 -49.59 -6.57 32.77
CA SER A 280 -49.18 -5.37 32.03
C SER A 280 -47.91 -4.73 32.61
N ASP A 281 -47.77 -4.64 33.94
CA ASP A 281 -46.58 -4.11 34.60
C ASP A 281 -45.34 -5.00 34.34
N ILE A 282 -45.51 -6.34 34.35
CA ILE A 282 -44.44 -7.29 34.01
C ILE A 282 -44.02 -7.16 32.55
N LEU A 283 -44.98 -6.97 31.63
CA LEU A 283 -44.69 -6.72 30.22
C LEU A 283 -44.01 -5.36 30.00
N LEU A 284 -44.42 -4.32 30.73
CA LEU A 284 -43.79 -3.00 30.69
C LEU A 284 -42.35 -3.04 31.21
N GLN A 285 -42.08 -3.70 32.34
CA GLN A 285 -40.73 -3.88 32.86
C GLN A 285 -39.83 -4.67 31.90
N ARG A 286 -40.36 -5.71 31.23
CA ARG A 286 -39.63 -6.42 30.16
C ARG A 286 -39.34 -5.53 28.96
N ALA A 287 -40.28 -4.68 28.55
CA ALA A 287 -40.08 -3.74 27.45
C ALA A 287 -39.01 -2.69 27.79
N ILE A 288 -39.02 -2.14 29.01
CA ILE A 288 -38.00 -1.20 29.51
C ILE A 288 -36.62 -1.88 29.53
N ALA A 289 -36.47 -3.02 30.23
CA ALA A 289 -35.18 -3.71 30.29
C ALA A 289 -34.66 -4.16 28.91
N SER A 290 -35.56 -4.44 27.95
CA SER A 290 -35.18 -4.72 26.56
C SER A 290 -34.80 -3.47 25.76
N ALA A 291 -35.33 -2.29 26.11
CA ALA A 291 -34.94 -1.02 25.54
C ALA A 291 -33.56 -0.59 26.08
N ASP A 292 -33.38 -0.60 27.40
CA ASP A 292 -32.13 -0.29 28.09
C ASP A 292 -30.95 -1.13 27.55
N ALA A 293 -31.15 -2.46 27.45
CA ALA A 293 -30.15 -3.38 26.89
C ALA A 293 -29.90 -3.18 25.38
N SER A 294 -30.83 -2.54 24.65
CA SER A 294 -30.62 -2.17 23.25
C SER A 294 -29.86 -0.85 23.10
N GLU A 295 -30.10 0.12 24.01
CA GLU A 295 -29.38 1.38 24.09
C GLU A 295 -27.91 1.15 24.50
N GLU A 296 -27.67 0.34 25.53
CA GLU A 296 -26.31 -0.04 25.95
C GLU A 296 -25.54 -0.70 24.79
N LYS A 297 -26.18 -1.61 24.07
CA LYS A 297 -25.61 -2.27 22.88
C LYS A 297 -25.34 -1.27 21.75
N GLN A 298 -26.19 -0.27 21.55
CA GLN A 298 -25.96 0.80 20.57
C GLN A 298 -24.79 1.71 20.99
N ALA A 299 -24.66 2.02 22.28
CA ALA A 299 -23.51 2.76 22.82
C ALA A 299 -22.19 1.99 22.64
N MET A 300 -22.17 0.67 22.89
CA MET A 300 -21.02 -0.19 22.61
C MET A 300 -20.63 -0.17 21.12
N PHE A 301 -21.61 -0.21 20.20
CA PHE A 301 -21.31 -0.08 18.77
C PHE A 301 -20.74 1.28 18.39
N TYR A 302 -21.25 2.39 18.94
CA TYR A 302 -20.67 3.72 18.68
C TYR A 302 -19.25 3.86 19.24
N ALA A 303 -18.95 3.29 20.41
CA ALA A 303 -17.58 3.24 20.94
C ALA A 303 -16.64 2.46 20.00
N ALA A 304 -17.04 1.26 19.58
CA ALA A 304 -16.25 0.43 18.66
C ALA A 304 -16.05 1.08 17.28
N ILE A 305 -17.07 1.77 16.74
CA ILE A 305 -16.93 2.58 15.53
C ILE A 305 -15.93 3.70 15.76
N LYS A 306 -15.98 4.38 16.92
CA LYS A 306 -15.07 5.49 17.20
C LYS A 306 -13.61 5.05 17.30
N ASP A 307 -13.35 3.89 17.90
CA ASP A 307 -12.00 3.30 17.92
C ASP A 307 -11.51 2.96 16.51
N MET A 308 -12.38 2.44 15.63
CA MET A 308 -12.06 2.19 14.23
C MET A 308 -11.76 3.48 13.46
N GLU A 309 -12.51 4.57 13.66
CA GLU A 309 -12.19 5.89 13.08
C GLU A 309 -10.79 6.37 13.49
N ASN A 310 -10.46 6.25 14.77
CA ASN A 310 -9.17 6.69 15.31
C ASN A 310 -8.00 5.88 14.72
N ILE A 311 -8.18 4.57 14.54
CA ILE A 311 -7.20 3.68 13.87
C ILE A 311 -7.07 4.05 12.38
N ILE A 312 -8.17 4.33 11.68
CA ILE A 312 -8.15 4.75 10.28
C ILE A 312 -7.36 6.06 10.10
N GLU A 313 -7.48 7.02 11.02
CA GLU A 313 -6.76 8.30 10.92
C GLU A 313 -5.25 8.15 11.19
N ASP A 314 -4.86 7.35 12.18
CA ASP A 314 -3.45 6.98 12.41
C ASP A 314 -2.84 6.25 11.21
N LEU A 315 -3.60 5.34 10.58
CA LEU A 315 -3.16 4.65 9.36
C LEU A 315 -3.00 5.62 8.17
N LYS A 316 -3.89 6.59 7.96
CA LYS A 316 -3.71 7.64 6.94
C LYS A 316 -2.44 8.45 7.16
N LEU A 317 -2.17 8.87 8.40
CA LEU A 317 -0.96 9.63 8.74
C LEU A 317 0.31 8.81 8.51
N LYS A 318 0.26 7.50 8.75
CA LYS A 318 1.36 6.57 8.44
C LYS A 318 1.56 6.38 6.93
N VAL A 319 0.47 6.29 6.16
CA VAL A 319 0.52 6.21 4.68
C VAL A 319 1.11 7.47 4.08
N ALA A 320 0.62 8.67 4.42
CA ALA A 320 1.15 9.94 3.91
C ALA A 320 2.65 10.14 4.26
N LYS A 321 3.08 9.63 5.43
CA LYS A 321 4.50 9.62 5.84
C LYS A 321 5.34 8.55 5.12
N ALA A 322 4.73 7.49 4.59
CA ALA A 322 5.39 6.51 3.75
C ALA A 322 5.50 6.98 2.30
N GLU A 323 4.44 7.58 1.75
CA GLU A 323 4.40 8.20 0.41
C GLU A 323 5.48 9.28 0.28
N SER A 324 5.47 10.30 1.15
CA SER A 324 6.51 11.36 1.16
C SER A 324 7.94 10.87 1.40
N ARG A 325 8.13 9.65 1.92
CA ARG A 325 9.44 8.98 2.00
C ARG A 325 9.80 8.23 0.72
N ALA A 326 8.82 7.67 0.01
CA ALA A 326 9.00 7.06 -1.29
C ALA A 326 9.35 8.15 -2.33
N ASP A 327 8.63 9.26 -2.35
CA ASP A 327 8.90 10.41 -3.23
C ASP A 327 10.36 10.91 -3.07
N SER A 328 10.81 11.10 -1.83
CA SER A 328 12.18 11.53 -1.52
C SER A 328 13.24 10.45 -1.77
N ALA A 329 12.86 9.18 -1.88
CA ALA A 329 13.76 8.10 -2.30
C ALA A 329 13.83 8.02 -3.84
N GLU A 330 12.72 8.24 -4.54
CA GLU A 330 12.67 8.31 -6.01
C GLU A 330 13.51 9.48 -6.54
N GLU A 331 13.38 10.67 -5.95
CA GLU A 331 14.21 11.85 -6.29
C GLU A 331 15.72 11.54 -6.15
N LYS A 332 16.12 10.86 -5.07
CA LYS A 332 17.52 10.43 -4.87
C LYS A 332 17.96 9.39 -5.88
N CYS A 333 17.10 8.43 -6.22
CA CYS A 333 17.38 7.41 -7.24
C CYS A 333 17.54 8.04 -8.63
N ILE A 334 16.79 9.09 -8.96
CA ILE A 334 16.96 9.86 -10.20
C ILE A 334 18.35 10.53 -10.21
N ILE A 335 18.69 11.31 -9.19
CA ILE A 335 19.98 12.03 -9.10
C ILE A 335 21.17 11.05 -9.15
N LEU A 336 21.08 9.91 -8.45
CA LEU A 336 22.11 8.86 -8.51
C LEU A 336 22.20 8.19 -9.89
N SER A 337 21.08 8.02 -10.59
CA SER A 337 21.07 7.45 -11.94
C SER A 337 21.69 8.41 -12.97
N GLU A 338 21.40 9.70 -12.86
CA GLU A 338 21.98 10.76 -13.69
C GLU A 338 23.50 10.85 -13.47
N SER A 339 23.95 10.98 -12.21
CA SER A 339 25.39 11.04 -11.89
C SER A 339 26.15 9.77 -12.29
N ASN A 340 25.55 8.59 -12.16
CA ASN A 340 26.14 7.34 -12.62
C ASN A 340 26.22 7.25 -14.15
N ALA A 341 25.31 7.89 -14.90
CA ALA A 341 25.42 8.01 -16.35
C ALA A 341 26.57 8.95 -16.76
N GLU A 342 26.70 10.11 -16.11
CA GLU A 342 27.82 11.05 -16.33
C GLU A 342 29.18 10.39 -16.07
N LEU A 343 29.33 9.67 -14.95
CA LEU A 343 30.55 8.93 -14.62
C LEU A 343 30.86 7.82 -15.63
N ASN A 344 29.83 7.14 -16.14
CA ASN A 344 30.00 6.12 -17.18
C ASN A 344 30.48 6.73 -18.50
N ASP A 345 29.97 7.88 -18.90
CA ASP A 345 30.41 8.59 -20.11
C ASP A 345 31.84 9.13 -19.98
N GLU A 346 32.25 9.63 -18.79
CA GLU A 346 33.65 9.97 -18.53
C GLU A 346 34.55 8.72 -18.59
N LEU A 347 34.13 7.58 -18.03
CA LEU A 347 34.88 6.32 -18.12
C LEU A 347 35.04 5.83 -19.57
N ILE A 348 34.02 6.02 -20.42
CA ILE A 348 34.10 5.72 -21.86
C ILE A 348 35.10 6.66 -22.54
N PHE A 349 35.04 7.97 -22.27
CA PHE A 349 35.95 8.96 -22.81
C PHE A 349 37.42 8.73 -22.41
N LEU A 350 37.68 8.46 -21.13
CA LEU A 350 39.01 8.15 -20.61
C LEU A 350 39.56 6.84 -21.18
N ARG A 351 38.72 5.81 -21.34
CA ARG A 351 39.10 4.55 -22.00
C ARG A 351 39.48 4.77 -23.47
N GLY A 352 38.72 5.57 -24.22
CA GLY A 352 39.05 5.94 -25.59
C GLY A 352 40.38 6.71 -25.71
N ARG A 353 40.62 7.66 -24.80
CA ARG A 353 41.92 8.38 -24.71
C ARG A 353 43.08 7.45 -24.40
N MET A 354 42.91 6.52 -23.46
CA MET A 354 43.92 5.52 -23.09
C MET A 354 44.30 4.64 -24.29
N GLN A 355 43.30 4.12 -25.01
CA GLN A 355 43.53 3.30 -26.22
C GLN A 355 44.27 4.08 -27.33
N GLY A 356 43.98 5.38 -27.50
CA GLY A 356 44.69 6.25 -28.42
C GLY A 356 46.16 6.49 -28.04
N LEU A 357 46.46 6.62 -26.74
CA LEU A 357 47.82 6.71 -26.23
C LEU A 357 48.58 5.39 -26.34
N GLU A 358 47.93 4.25 -26.09
CA GLU A 358 48.48 2.91 -26.24
C GLU A 358 48.91 2.62 -27.69
N GLY A 359 48.04 2.92 -28.67
CA GLY A 359 48.38 2.82 -30.09
C GLY A 359 49.52 3.77 -30.52
N SER A 360 49.54 4.98 -29.96
CA SER A 360 50.61 5.96 -30.21
C SER A 360 51.96 5.50 -29.65
N LEU A 361 51.97 4.91 -28.45
CA LEU A 361 53.14 4.32 -27.82
C LEU A 361 53.67 3.15 -28.66
N HIS A 362 52.80 2.22 -29.06
CA HIS A 362 53.21 1.05 -29.85
C HIS A 362 53.86 1.47 -31.19
N HIS A 363 53.26 2.43 -31.89
CA HIS A 363 53.84 2.96 -33.14
C HIS A 363 55.20 3.65 -32.92
N ALA A 364 55.37 4.39 -31.81
CA ALA A 364 56.66 4.97 -31.45
C ALA A 364 57.73 3.91 -31.15
N GLU A 365 57.35 2.78 -30.53
CA GLU A 365 58.25 1.65 -30.29
C GLU A 365 58.65 0.92 -31.57
N GLU A 366 57.72 0.68 -32.50
CA GLU A 366 58.02 0.14 -33.83
C GLU A 366 59.00 1.03 -34.61
N SER A 367 58.74 2.34 -34.62
CA SER A 367 59.59 3.34 -35.29
C SER A 367 61.00 3.41 -34.70
N LYS A 368 61.10 3.40 -33.37
CA LYS A 368 62.35 3.28 -32.59
C LYS A 368 63.09 1.98 -32.94
N LEU A 369 62.41 0.84 -33.02
CA LEU A 369 63.00 -0.45 -33.38
C LEU A 369 63.49 -0.49 -34.83
N ALA A 370 62.72 0.05 -35.78
CA ALA A 370 63.12 0.19 -37.18
C ALA A 370 64.35 1.09 -37.34
N THR A 371 64.39 2.20 -36.59
CA THR A 371 65.52 3.14 -36.55
C THR A 371 66.77 2.49 -35.98
N ALA A 372 66.66 1.76 -34.85
CA ALA A 372 67.76 1.01 -34.26
C ALA A 372 68.33 -0.05 -35.22
N LYS A 373 67.47 -0.78 -35.95
CA LYS A 373 67.88 -1.72 -37.01
C LYS A 373 68.65 -1.00 -38.13
N ASN A 374 68.17 0.17 -38.58
CA ASN A 374 68.85 0.95 -39.62
C ASN A 374 70.24 1.46 -39.16
N ILE A 375 70.35 1.94 -37.92
CA ILE A 375 71.62 2.35 -37.31
C ILE A 375 72.58 1.16 -37.24
N GLY A 376 72.12 -0.03 -36.80
CA GLY A 376 72.95 -1.24 -36.76
C GLY A 376 73.54 -1.62 -38.13
N ILE A 377 72.74 -1.50 -39.20
CA ILE A 377 73.20 -1.72 -40.59
C ILE A 377 74.26 -0.68 -40.98
N ARG A 378 74.00 0.61 -40.75
CA ARG A 378 74.96 1.71 -41.06
C ARG A 378 76.28 1.53 -40.31
N THR A 379 76.23 1.24 -39.01
CA THR A 379 77.41 1.01 -38.18
C THR A 379 78.25 -0.16 -38.68
N LYS A 380 77.62 -1.26 -39.15
CA LYS A 380 78.34 -2.39 -39.75
C LYS A 380 79.04 -2.01 -41.06
N VAL A 381 78.41 -1.18 -41.91
CA VAL A 381 79.04 -0.65 -43.13
C VAL A 381 80.22 0.27 -42.80
N ILE A 382 80.07 1.16 -41.81
CA ILE A 382 81.14 2.07 -41.36
C ILE A 382 82.31 1.27 -40.78
N ALA A 383 82.06 0.27 -39.94
CA ALA A 383 83.11 -0.58 -39.37
C ALA A 383 83.91 -1.32 -40.46
N ASN A 384 83.23 -1.87 -41.48
CA ASN A 384 83.89 -2.48 -42.63
C ASN A 384 84.76 -1.48 -43.41
N LEU A 385 84.27 -0.26 -43.65
CA LEU A 385 85.03 0.79 -44.34
C LEU A 385 86.26 1.23 -43.54
N VAL A 386 86.14 1.40 -42.22
CA VAL A 386 87.25 1.75 -41.33
C VAL A 386 88.32 0.63 -41.32
N MET A 387 87.91 -0.64 -41.33
CA MET A 387 88.83 -1.78 -41.44
C MET A 387 89.59 -1.79 -42.77
N GLN A 388 88.91 -1.53 -43.90
CA GLN A 388 89.58 -1.40 -45.21
C GLN A 388 90.54 -0.21 -45.27
N LEU A 389 90.15 0.94 -44.71
CA LEU A 389 91.02 2.13 -44.60
C LEU A 389 92.26 1.88 -43.72
N ALA A 390 92.14 1.06 -42.67
CA ALA A 390 93.28 0.67 -41.84
C ALA A 390 94.29 -0.19 -42.62
N ILE A 391 93.80 -1.19 -43.37
CA ILE A 391 94.62 -2.05 -44.24
C ILE A 391 95.34 -1.22 -45.32
N GLU A 392 94.63 -0.33 -46.00
CA GLU A 392 95.22 0.55 -47.02
C GLU A 392 96.23 1.54 -46.43
N ARG A 393 95.96 2.10 -45.24
CA ARG A 393 96.93 2.95 -44.53
C ARG A 393 98.21 2.18 -44.19
N GLU A 394 98.11 0.92 -43.76
CA GLU A 394 99.26 0.07 -43.48
C GLU A 394 100.05 -0.26 -44.77
N ARG A 395 99.34 -0.59 -45.86
CA ARG A 395 99.93 -0.84 -47.19
C ARG A 395 100.71 0.37 -47.70
N LEU A 396 100.12 1.56 -47.63
CA LEU A 396 100.76 2.82 -48.02
C LEU A 396 101.95 3.17 -47.12
N HIS A 397 101.85 2.93 -45.81
CA HIS A 397 102.96 3.18 -44.88
C HIS A 397 104.16 2.26 -45.14
N LYS A 398 103.92 0.98 -45.48
CA LYS A 398 104.96 0.04 -45.93
C LYS A 398 105.62 0.52 -47.23
N GLN A 399 104.84 0.94 -48.23
CA GLN A 399 105.38 1.48 -49.48
C GLN A 399 106.22 2.75 -49.27
N LEU A 400 105.73 3.71 -48.48
CA LEU A 400 106.43 4.96 -48.15
C LEU A 400 107.73 4.69 -47.40
N THR A 401 107.75 3.72 -46.48
CA THR A 401 108.96 3.31 -45.75
C THR A 401 110.00 2.69 -46.70
N SER A 402 109.58 1.84 -47.63
CA SER A 402 110.46 1.26 -48.67
C SER A 402 111.09 2.36 -49.53
N LEU A 403 110.28 3.29 -50.04
CA LEU A 403 110.73 4.41 -50.87
C LEU A 403 111.65 5.37 -50.10
N ALA A 404 111.43 5.57 -48.79
CA ALA A 404 112.32 6.37 -47.95
C ALA A 404 113.70 5.72 -47.77
N ILE A 405 113.77 4.39 -47.67
CA ILE A 405 115.04 3.63 -47.64
C ILE A 405 115.75 3.74 -49.00
N GLU A 406 115.03 3.57 -50.10
CA GLU A 406 115.58 3.70 -51.45
C GLU A 406 116.13 5.11 -51.73
N ASN A 407 115.35 6.16 -51.41
CA ASN A 407 115.80 7.54 -51.50
C ASN A 407 117.04 7.82 -50.64
N LYS A 408 117.14 7.24 -49.44
CA LYS A 408 118.33 7.34 -48.59
C LYS A 408 119.56 6.69 -49.25
N ILE A 409 119.39 5.56 -49.93
CA ILE A 409 120.46 4.90 -50.71
C ILE A 409 120.87 5.76 -51.92
N LEU A 410 119.91 6.34 -52.64
CA LEU A 410 120.18 7.22 -53.79
C LEU A 410 120.91 8.51 -53.38
N VAL A 411 120.53 9.14 -52.27
CA VAL A 411 121.23 10.31 -51.71
C VAL A 411 122.68 9.97 -51.32
N VAL A 412 122.91 8.80 -50.70
CA VAL A 412 124.28 8.34 -50.39
C VAL A 412 125.09 8.11 -51.66
N LYS A 413 124.51 7.53 -52.72
CA LYS A 413 125.18 7.39 -54.03
C LYS A 413 125.54 8.75 -54.64
N LEU A 414 124.63 9.73 -54.60
CA LEU A 414 124.89 11.08 -55.10
C LEU A 414 126.00 11.81 -54.31
N GLN A 415 126.05 11.62 -52.99
CA GLN A 415 127.13 12.13 -52.13
C GLN A 415 128.48 11.40 -52.32
N GLN A 416 128.47 10.19 -52.87
CA GLN A 416 129.68 9.47 -53.29
C GLN A 416 130.16 9.99 -54.65
N THR A 417 129.27 10.25 -55.62
CA THR A 417 129.65 10.83 -56.91
C THR A 417 130.09 12.30 -56.83
N SER A 418 129.66 13.06 -55.82
CA SER A 418 130.09 14.46 -55.64
C SER A 418 131.46 14.62 -54.96
N LYS A 419 132.05 13.55 -54.43
CA LYS A 419 133.41 13.56 -53.82
C LYS A 419 134.56 13.40 -54.82
N GLY A 420 134.33 13.75 -56.09
CA GLY A 420 135.23 13.47 -57.22
C GLY A 420 135.52 14.62 -58.19
N SER A 421 135.28 15.89 -57.82
CA SER A 421 135.78 17.05 -58.59
C SER A 421 135.85 18.33 -57.74
N THR A 422 136.58 19.34 -58.21
CA THR A 422 136.94 20.55 -57.45
C THR A 422 136.67 21.85 -58.21
N VAL A 423 135.96 22.81 -57.56
CA VAL A 423 136.01 24.29 -57.77
C VAL A 423 135.38 24.79 -59.11
N PRO A 424 134.82 26.03 -59.26
CA PRO A 424 134.40 27.07 -58.29
C PRO A 424 132.91 27.56 -58.37
N ARG A 425 132.48 28.25 -57.29
CA ARG A 425 131.60 29.46 -57.20
C ARG A 425 131.07 30.14 -58.51
N ASN A 426 129.76 30.45 -58.61
CA ASN A 426 129.18 31.84 -58.56
C ASN A 426 127.62 31.96 -58.61
N HIS A 427 127.14 33.22 -58.51
CA HIS A 427 125.76 33.77 -58.30
C HIS A 427 124.63 33.55 -59.35
N GLY A 428 123.39 33.88 -58.92
CA GLY A 428 122.15 34.15 -59.71
C GLY A 428 121.04 33.11 -59.44
N GLY A 429 119.74 33.41 -59.27
CA GLY A 429 118.92 34.64 -59.18
C GLY A 429 117.60 34.30 -58.43
N GLN A 430 116.77 35.24 -57.96
CA GLN A 430 115.70 35.93 -58.73
C GLN A 430 114.60 34.94 -59.21
N GLU A 431 113.30 35.03 -58.88
CA GLU A 431 112.47 36.11 -58.29
C GLU A 431 111.16 35.55 -57.67
N ASP A 432 110.50 36.30 -56.75
CA ASP A 432 109.04 36.19 -56.51
C ASP A 432 108.30 37.07 -57.53
N PRO A 433 107.14 36.64 -58.07
CA PRO A 433 105.87 37.23 -57.61
C PRO A 433 104.74 36.17 -57.47
N ALA A 434 103.79 36.25 -56.53
CA ALA A 434 102.99 37.38 -56.02
C ALA A 434 101.83 37.81 -56.96
N PHE A 435 100.79 36.97 -57.04
CA PHE A 435 99.38 37.27 -57.39
C PHE A 435 98.55 36.02 -57.01
N GLU A 436 97.24 36.04 -56.69
CA GLU A 436 96.25 37.13 -56.58
C GLU A 436 95.24 36.77 -55.47
N VAL A 437 94.36 37.71 -55.06
CA VAL A 437 93.23 37.41 -54.16
C VAL A 437 92.03 36.94 -54.98
N ASP A 438 91.58 35.71 -54.76
CA ASP A 438 90.26 35.26 -55.24
C ASP A 438 89.26 35.14 -54.08
N ALA A 439 88.29 36.06 -54.04
CA ALA A 439 87.14 36.02 -53.14
C ALA A 439 85.95 35.31 -53.81
N GLY A 440 86.19 34.12 -54.38
CA GLY A 440 85.37 33.58 -55.48
C GLY A 440 84.56 32.30 -55.25
N SER A 441 84.56 31.64 -54.08
CA SER A 441 83.71 30.45 -53.88
C SER A 441 83.25 30.16 -52.45
N LEU A 442 82.06 30.65 -52.09
CA LEU A 442 81.35 30.20 -50.89
C LEU A 442 80.72 28.82 -51.17
N ASN A 443 81.53 27.78 -51.03
CA ASN A 443 81.16 26.38 -51.28
C ASN A 443 79.80 26.03 -50.62
N TYR A 444 78.90 25.38 -51.36
CA TYR A 444 77.52 25.08 -50.91
C TYR A 444 77.46 24.35 -49.55
N LYS A 445 78.53 23.62 -49.18
CA LYS A 445 78.69 22.98 -47.87
C LYS A 445 78.71 24.00 -46.72
N HIS A 446 79.28 25.18 -46.90
CA HIS A 446 79.30 26.25 -45.89
C HIS A 446 77.96 26.97 -45.80
N VAL A 447 77.26 27.17 -46.92
CA VAL A 447 75.87 27.69 -46.93
C VAL A 447 74.93 26.72 -46.19
N LEU A 448 75.05 25.40 -46.46
CA LEU A 448 74.34 24.38 -45.70
C LEU A 448 74.71 24.36 -44.22
N PHE A 449 75.99 24.49 -43.86
CA PHE A 449 76.41 24.52 -42.44
C PHE A 449 75.84 25.74 -41.71
N ALA A 450 75.89 26.93 -42.32
CA ALA A 450 75.28 28.13 -41.77
C ALA A 450 73.76 27.99 -41.61
N GLY A 451 73.08 27.44 -42.62
CA GLY A 451 71.64 27.14 -42.57
C GLY A 451 71.27 26.12 -41.49
N LEU A 452 72.07 25.07 -41.31
CA LEU A 452 71.87 24.05 -40.28
C LEU A 452 72.06 24.64 -38.88
N ILE A 453 73.10 25.47 -38.68
CA ILE A 453 73.36 26.17 -37.42
C ILE A 453 72.20 27.13 -37.09
N ALA A 454 71.70 27.88 -38.07
CA ALA A 454 70.54 28.76 -37.90
C ALA A 454 69.25 27.99 -37.54
N LEU A 455 69.01 26.83 -38.17
CA LEU A 455 67.88 25.95 -37.83
C LEU A 455 67.98 25.39 -36.41
N ILE A 456 69.16 24.92 -36.00
CA ILE A 456 69.40 24.39 -34.65
C ILE A 456 69.23 25.51 -33.60
N ALA A 457 69.74 26.71 -33.87
CA ALA A 457 69.58 27.87 -32.98
C ALA A 457 68.10 28.27 -32.83
N SER A 458 67.34 28.29 -33.93
CA SER A 458 65.90 28.61 -33.92
C SER A 458 65.09 27.54 -33.17
N ALA A 459 65.37 26.25 -33.38
CA ALA A 459 64.74 25.16 -32.64
C ALA A 459 65.05 25.20 -31.14
N ALA A 460 66.29 25.51 -30.76
CA ALA A 460 66.68 25.69 -29.36
C ALA A 460 65.97 26.90 -28.71
N TYR A 461 65.84 28.01 -29.43
CA TYR A 461 65.10 29.19 -28.97
C TYR A 461 63.62 28.88 -28.70
N MET A 462 62.94 28.22 -29.65
CA MET A 462 61.54 27.78 -29.48
C MET A 462 61.38 26.83 -28.28
N PHE A 463 62.31 25.90 -28.09
CA PHE A 463 62.27 24.95 -26.97
C PHE A 463 62.48 25.64 -25.61
N LEU A 464 63.34 26.66 -25.53
CA LEU A 464 63.48 27.50 -24.33
C LEU A 464 62.20 28.33 -24.05
N GLN A 465 61.56 28.83 -25.11
CA GLN A 465 60.35 29.64 -24.99
C GLN A 465 59.11 28.81 -24.57
N GLN A 466 59.07 27.51 -24.88
CA GLN A 466 58.02 26.59 -24.39
C GLN A 466 58.24 26.09 -22.96
N ASN A 467 59.48 26.12 -22.43
CA ASN A 467 59.81 25.63 -21.09
C ASN A 467 60.03 26.77 -20.07
N SER A 468 59.65 28.00 -20.40
CA SER A 468 59.62 29.14 -19.47
C SER A 468 58.24 29.21 -18.81
N PRO A 469 58.12 29.14 -17.47
CA PRO A 469 56.84 29.35 -16.79
C PRO A 469 56.38 30.80 -16.90
N SER A 470 55.07 31.01 -16.76
CA SER A 470 54.45 32.34 -16.61
C SER A 470 54.44 32.81 -15.15
#